data_AF-A0A839HTU9-F1
#
_entry.id   AF-A0A839HTU9-F1
#
_cell.length_a   1.000
_cell.length_b   1.000
_cell.length_c   1.000
_cell.angle_alpha   90.00
_cell.angle_beta   90.00
_cell.angle_gamma   90.00
#
_symmetry.space_group_name_H-M   'P 1'
#
loop_
_entity.id
_entity.type
_entity.pdbx_description
1 polymer ?
#
loop_
_entity_poly.entity_id
_entity_poly.type
_entity_poly.pdbx_seq_one_letter_code
_entity_poly.pdbx_strand_id
1 'polypeptide(L)' 'MWLVLGGPALVVVAGLGTVVIASRGADLVLPTQPAALEGRATPALQGRNHAATPRPAPEAGR' A
#
# COMPACT_ATOMS: atom_id res chain seq x y z
N MET A 1 -2.83 -44.13 -12.13
CA MET A 1 -2.83 -43.33 -10.88
C MET A 1 -2.54 -41.83 -11.05
N TRP A 2 -2.06 -41.37 -12.22
CA TRP A 2 -1.77 -39.95 -12.48
C TRP A 2 -2.95 -38.99 -12.30
N LEU A 3 -4.13 -39.33 -12.82
CA LEU A 3 -5.31 -38.45 -12.77
C LEU A 3 -5.85 -38.24 -11.34
N VAL A 4 -5.52 -39.15 -10.41
CA VAL A 4 -6.03 -39.11 -9.02
C VAL A 4 -5.00 -38.54 -8.06
N LEU A 5 -3.71 -38.82 -8.28
CA LEU A 5 -2.64 -38.35 -7.40
C LEU A 5 -1.89 -37.16 -8.00
N GLY A 6 -1.57 -37.21 -9.29
CA GLY A 6 -0.76 -36.18 -9.96
C GLY A 6 -1.48 -34.85 -10.12
N GLY A 7 -2.75 -34.88 -10.56
CA GLY A 7 -3.57 -33.67 -10.70
C GLY A 7 -3.73 -32.91 -9.36
N PRO A 8 -4.26 -33.57 -8.31
CA PRO A 8 -4.38 -32.94 -7.01
C PRO A 8 -3.05 -32.56 -6.37
N ALA A 9 -1.99 -33.38 -6.50
CA ALA A 9 -0.67 -33.04 -5.98
C ALA A 9 -0.12 -31.75 -6.61
N LEU A 10 -0.31 -31.54 -7.92
CA LEU A 10 0.13 -30.32 -8.60
C LEU A 10 -0.58 -29.08 -8.04
N VAL A 11 -1.89 -29.16 -7.79
CA VAL A 11 -2.66 -28.05 -7.20
C VAL A 11 -2.15 -27.71 -5.79
N VAL A 12 -1.84 -28.73 -4.98
CA VAL A 12 -1.27 -28.52 -3.63
C VAL A 12 0.09 -27.84 -3.72
N VAL A 13 0.98 -28.29 -4.61
CA VAL A 13 2.29 -27.66 -4.82
C VAL A 13 2.14 -26.21 -5.30
N ALA A 14 1.23 -25.95 -6.25
CA ALA A 14 0.93 -24.59 -6.71
C ALA A 14 0.41 -23.69 -5.57
N GLY A 15 -0.51 -24.20 -4.73
CA GLY A 15 -1.02 -23.47 -3.57
C GLY A 15 0.07 -23.14 -2.55
N LEU A 16 0.95 -24.09 -2.25
CA LEU A 16 2.11 -23.85 -1.39
C LEU A 16 3.04 -22.79 -2.00
N GLY A 17 3.26 -22.82 -3.32
CA GLY A 17 4.02 -21.80 -4.04
C GLY A 17 3.44 -20.40 -3.84
N THR A 18 2.12 -20.26 -3.97
CA THR A 18 1.42 -18.99 -3.71
C THR A 18 1.63 -18.49 -2.29
N VAL A 19 1.54 -19.37 -1.28
CA VAL A 19 1.78 -19.00 0.13
C VAL A 19 3.23 -18.54 0.35
N VAL A 20 4.20 -19.20 -0.29
CA VAL A 20 5.62 -18.82 -0.19
C VAL A 20 5.86 -17.43 -0.80
N ILE A 21 5.27 -17.15 -1.96
CA ILE A 21 5.39 -15.83 -2.60
C ILE A 21 4.76 -14.75 -1.72
N ALA A 22 3.55 -15.00 -1.20
CA ALA A 22 2.82 -14.06 -0.37
C ALA A 22 3.56 -13.75 0.96
N SER A 23 4.17 -14.76 1.58
CA SER A 23 4.87 -14.60 2.87
C SER A 23 6.22 -13.92 2.75
N ARG A 24 6.97 -14.15 1.66
CA ARG A 24 8.31 -13.56 1.47
C ARG A 24 8.28 -12.07 1.12
N GLY A 25 7.20 -11.59 0.52
CA GLY A 25 6.99 -10.18 0.18
C GLY A 25 5.97 -9.48 1.06
N ALA A 26 5.52 -10.11 2.15
CA ALA A 26 4.55 -9.50 3.05
C ALA A 26 5.17 -8.28 3.73
N ASP A 27 4.51 -7.13 3.58
CA ASP A 27 4.86 -5.94 4.32
C ASP A 27 4.79 -6.21 5.83
N LEU A 28 5.72 -5.63 6.58
CA LEU A 28 5.69 -5.69 8.03
C LEU A 28 4.39 -5.06 8.53
N VAL A 29 3.62 -5.79 9.34
CA VAL A 29 2.47 -5.23 10.04
C VAL A 29 3.00 -4.15 10.98
N LEU A 30 2.71 -2.88 10.68
CA LEU A 30 3.03 -1.79 11.60
C LEU A 30 2.30 -2.09 12.90
N PRO A 31 3.02 -2.19 14.04
CA PRO A 31 2.35 -2.36 15.31
C PRO A 31 1.39 -1.20 15.50
N THR A 32 0.14 -1.48 15.89
CA THR A 32 -0.81 -0.47 16.37
C THR A 32 -0.35 0.04 17.74
N GLN A 33 0.90 0.50 17.84
CA GLN A 33 1.20 1.55 18.78
C GLN A 33 0.49 2.78 18.23
N PRO A 34 -0.26 3.53 19.04
CA PRO A 34 -0.41 4.94 18.77
C PRO A 34 1.02 5.50 18.86
N ALA A 35 1.78 5.42 17.77
CA ALA A 35 2.94 6.26 17.59
C ALA A 35 2.35 7.65 17.62
N ALA A 36 2.42 8.26 18.80
CA ALA A 36 2.14 9.66 19.00
C ALA A 36 2.80 10.41 17.83
N LEU A 37 1.96 10.95 16.94
CA LEU A 37 1.86 12.37 16.60
C LEU A 37 3.13 13.25 16.48
N GLU A 38 4.36 12.77 16.65
CA GLU A 38 5.49 13.66 16.94
C GLU A 38 6.61 13.71 15.87
N GLY A 39 6.68 12.78 14.91
CA GLY A 39 7.90 12.71 14.08
C GLY A 39 7.78 12.97 12.59
N ARG A 40 6.61 12.73 11.97
CA ARG A 40 6.57 12.57 10.49
C ARG A 40 5.23 12.94 9.84
N ALA A 41 4.43 13.78 10.50
CA ALA A 41 3.18 14.31 9.96
C ALA A 41 3.38 15.41 8.88
N THR A 42 4.59 15.55 8.32
CA THR A 42 4.99 16.63 7.40
C THR A 42 5.24 16.14 5.97
N PRO A 43 4.42 15.23 5.41
CA PRO A 43 4.15 15.33 3.95
C PRO A 43 2.67 15.35 3.62
N ALA A 44 1.86 14.52 4.28
CA ALA A 44 0.42 14.41 3.98
C ALA A 44 -0.39 15.62 4.48
N LEU A 45 0.02 16.26 5.59
CA LEU A 45 -0.57 17.53 6.01
C LEU A 45 -0.10 18.71 5.14
N GLN A 46 1.14 18.65 4.63
CA GLN A 46 1.75 19.70 3.80
C GLN A 46 1.21 19.70 2.36
N GLY A 47 0.89 18.53 1.79
CA GLY A 47 0.44 18.38 0.40
C GLY A 47 -1.02 18.78 0.12
N ARG A 48 -1.87 18.95 1.12
CA ARG A 48 -3.31 19.17 0.90
C ARG A 48 -3.69 20.58 0.44
N ASN A 49 -2.78 21.56 0.55
CA ASN A 49 -3.12 22.97 0.29
C ASN A 49 -2.43 23.60 -0.94
N HIS A 50 -1.56 22.89 -1.66
CA HIS A 50 -0.91 23.44 -2.87
C HIS A 50 -1.79 23.40 -4.12
N ALA A 51 -2.79 22.52 -4.17
CA ALA A 51 -3.74 22.44 -5.28
C ALA A 51 -4.88 23.48 -5.20
N ALA A 52 -5.04 24.14 -4.04
CA ALA A 52 -6.16 25.04 -3.75
C ALA A 52 -5.76 26.51 -3.57
N THR A 53 -4.52 26.90 -3.89
CA THR A 53 -4.12 28.32 -3.95
C THR A 53 -4.73 28.99 -5.18
N PRO A 54 -5.65 29.96 -5.04
CA PRO A 54 -6.13 30.74 -6.17
C PRO A 54 -4.98 31.56 -6.75
N ARG A 55 -4.86 31.58 -8.08
CA ARG A 55 -3.93 32.50 -8.76
C ARG A 55 -4.41 33.93 -8.46
N PRO A 56 -3.55 34.86 -8.03
CA PRO A 56 -3.97 36.25 -7.83
C PRO A 56 -4.60 36.76 -9.12
N ALA A 57 -5.85 37.22 -9.03
CA ALA A 57 -6.55 37.82 -10.14
C ALA A 57 -5.78 39.07 -10.58
N PRO A 58 -5.70 39.37 -11.90
CA PRO A 58 -5.13 40.63 -12.34
C PRO A 58 -5.91 41.76 -11.67
N GLU A 59 -5.20 42.65 -10.99
CA GLU A 59 -5.77 43.86 -10.40
C GLU A 59 -6.39 44.66 -11.55
N ALA A 60 -7.71 44.60 -11.69
CA ALA A 60 -8.44 45.38 -12.68
C ALA A 60 -8.39 46.84 -12.22
N GLY A 61 -7.32 47.50 -12.68
CA GLY A 61 -7.10 48.92 -12.56
C GLY A 61 -8.28 49.71 -13.11
N ARG A 62 -8.57 50.76 -12.34
CA ARG A 62 -9.58 51.81 -12.52
C ARG A 62 -9.57 52.44 -13.91
#